data_AF-A0A511T234-F1
#
_entry.id   AF-A0A511T234-F1
#
_cell.length_a   1.000
_cell.length_b   1.000
_cell.length_c   1.000
_cell.angle_alpha   90.00
_cell.angle_beta   90.00
_cell.angle_gamma   90.00
#
_symmetry.space_group_name_H-M   'P 1'
#
loop_
_entity.id
_entity.type
_entity.pdbx_description
1 polymer ?
#
loop_
_entity_poly.entity_id
_entity_poly.type
_entity_poly.pdbx_seq_one_letter_code
_entity_poly.pdbx_strand_id
1 'polypeptide(L)'
;MHRSTTSRVPLPMTLLLVLGVLLSGMPAWAGDMPAKPLKKPADRHSIRKVHQKSYVREDNSVVESRVNINRDVQDINEGKAKKGNESGVQTWTINRRTYGSHDGTLYPMRGDGIHELNRGAFKALGIYNEMKDTPRAKEVLDKMKVPEADRKAALKAFKAG
;
A
#
# COMPACT_ATOMS: atom_id res chain seq x y z
N MET A 1 -39.03 62.01 42.32
CA MET A 1 -38.74 61.88 43.76
C MET A 1 -37.75 60.74 43.95
N HIS A 2 -36.58 61.06 44.52
CA HIS A 2 -35.50 60.12 44.82
C HIS A 2 -35.90 59.06 45.85
N ARG A 3 -35.32 57.86 45.73
CA ARG A 3 -34.74 57.10 46.85
C ARG A 3 -33.70 56.11 46.31
N SER A 4 -32.51 56.19 46.89
CA SER A 4 -31.31 55.38 46.62
C SER A 4 -31.23 54.20 47.59
N THR A 5 -30.14 53.41 47.44
CA THR A 5 -29.60 52.30 48.26
C THR A 5 -30.27 50.93 48.05
N THR A 6 -29.55 49.82 47.79
CA THR A 6 -28.24 49.37 48.29
C THR A 6 -27.63 48.28 47.41
N SER A 7 -26.29 48.20 47.39
CA SER A 7 -25.44 47.21 46.71
C SER A 7 -25.67 45.76 47.16
N ARG A 8 -25.42 44.78 46.27
CA ARG A 8 -24.56 43.59 46.53
C ARG A 8 -24.37 42.78 45.24
N VAL A 9 -23.12 42.71 44.78
CA VAL A 9 -22.64 41.74 43.78
C VAL A 9 -22.40 40.40 44.51
N PRO A 10 -22.72 39.26 43.89
CA PRO A 10 -21.65 38.32 43.56
C PRO A 10 -21.82 37.67 42.18
N LEU A 11 -20.72 37.60 41.43
CA LEU A 11 -20.50 36.55 40.42
C LEU A 11 -19.93 35.31 41.14
N PRO A 12 -20.31 34.10 40.71
CA PRO A 12 -19.33 33.26 40.00
C PRO A 12 -19.96 32.64 38.74
N MET A 13 -19.33 32.75 37.58
CA MET A 13 -18.29 31.84 37.10
C MET A 13 -18.86 30.45 36.75
N THR A 14 -19.38 30.32 35.53
CA THR A 14 -19.41 29.03 34.83
C THR A 14 -19.14 29.24 33.35
N LEU A 15 -17.85 29.33 33.02
CA LEU A 15 -17.35 29.16 31.66
C LEU A 15 -17.47 27.66 31.33
N LEU A 16 -18.56 27.26 30.66
CA LEU A 16 -18.68 25.91 30.14
C LEU A 16 -17.78 25.79 28.89
N LEU A 17 -16.52 25.43 29.12
CA LEU A 17 -15.63 24.92 28.07
C LEU A 17 -16.20 23.58 27.59
N VAL A 18 -17.00 23.61 26.53
CA VAL A 18 -17.32 22.41 25.77
C VAL A 18 -16.07 22.06 24.97
N LEU A 19 -15.17 21.33 25.62
CA LEU A 19 -14.09 20.61 24.96
C LEU A 19 -14.73 19.46 24.18
N GLY A 20 -15.18 19.74 22.97
CA GLY A 20 -15.57 18.73 22.00
C GLY A 20 -14.32 17.95 21.61
N VAL A 21 -13.97 16.93 22.41
CA VAL A 21 -13.05 15.89 21.99
C VAL A 21 -13.72 15.20 20.81
N LEU A 22 -13.28 15.53 19.60
CA LEU A 22 -13.47 14.68 18.43
C LEU A 22 -12.78 13.35 18.73
N LEU A 23 -13.49 12.43 19.40
CA LEU A 23 -13.21 11.01 19.25
C LEU A 23 -13.53 10.68 17.79
N SER A 24 -12.58 10.89 16.90
CA SER A 24 -12.50 10.13 15.67
C SER A 24 -12.30 8.67 16.10
N GLY A 25 -13.43 7.99 16.32
CA GLY A 25 -13.45 6.58 16.68
C GLY A 25 -12.58 5.84 15.68
N MET A 26 -11.60 5.08 16.20
CA MET A 26 -10.81 4.21 15.37
C MET A 26 -11.77 3.36 14.51
N PRO A 27 -11.51 3.19 13.19
CA PRO A 27 -12.37 2.37 12.36
C PRO A 27 -12.50 0.98 12.99
N ALA A 28 -13.66 0.33 12.88
CA ALA A 28 -13.96 -0.97 13.51
C ALA A 28 -13.02 -2.14 13.12
N TRP A 29 -12.01 -1.88 12.28
CA TRP A 29 -10.96 -2.81 11.87
C TRP A 29 -9.58 -2.48 12.45
N ALA A 30 -9.44 -1.37 13.17
CA ALA A 30 -8.22 -1.03 13.89
C ALA A 30 -8.16 -1.88 15.17
N GLY A 31 -7.07 -2.61 15.37
CA GLY A 31 -6.87 -3.44 16.55
C GLY A 31 -6.50 -4.90 16.28
N ASP A 32 -6.60 -5.37 15.03
CA ASP A 32 -6.16 -6.72 14.67
C ASP A 32 -4.62 -6.76 14.53
N MET A 33 -3.90 -6.78 15.65
CA MET A 33 -2.45 -6.95 15.63
C MET A 33 -2.09 -8.37 15.19
N PRO A 34 -1.08 -8.57 14.31
CA PRO A 34 -0.59 -9.91 14.03
C PRO A 34 -0.04 -10.56 15.31
N ALA A 35 -0.35 -11.85 15.52
CA ALA A 35 0.08 -12.60 16.71
C ALA A 35 1.62 -12.63 16.89
N LYS A 36 2.37 -12.48 15.80
CA LYS A 36 3.81 -12.25 15.77
C LYS A 36 4.10 -11.13 14.77
N PRO A 37 5.08 -10.25 15.02
CA PRO A 37 5.45 -9.21 14.07
C PRO A 37 5.77 -9.80 12.69
N LEU A 38 5.14 -9.24 11.66
CA LEU A 38 5.33 -9.62 10.28
C LEU A 38 6.56 -8.95 9.69
N LYS A 39 7.22 -9.67 8.78
CA LYS A 39 8.42 -9.22 8.08
C LYS A 39 8.06 -8.59 6.74
N LYS A 40 8.90 -7.66 6.30
CA LYS A 40 8.79 -7.06 4.96
C LYS A 40 8.95 -8.10 3.85
N PRO A 41 8.33 -7.88 2.67
CA PRO A 41 8.59 -8.67 1.49
C PRO A 41 10.06 -8.66 1.08
N ALA A 42 10.48 -9.72 0.38
CA ALA A 42 11.80 -9.76 -0.22
C ALA A 42 11.95 -8.66 -1.29
N ASP A 43 13.15 -8.09 -1.39
CA ASP A 43 13.48 -6.99 -2.31
C ASP A 43 13.19 -7.29 -3.79
N ARG A 44 13.09 -8.57 -4.18
CA ARG A 44 12.76 -9.03 -5.55
C ARG A 44 11.40 -8.55 -6.08
N HIS A 45 10.55 -8.00 -5.22
CA HIS A 45 9.29 -7.37 -5.63
C HIS A 45 9.47 -5.92 -6.10
N SER A 46 10.65 -5.33 -6.00
CA SER A 46 10.89 -3.99 -6.54
C SER A 46 10.80 -3.99 -8.07
N ILE A 47 10.03 -3.05 -8.61
CA ILE A 47 9.82 -2.88 -10.05
C ILE A 47 11.12 -2.68 -10.83
N ARG A 48 12.14 -2.05 -10.23
CA ARG A 48 13.45 -1.79 -10.84
C ARG A 48 14.42 -2.97 -10.73
N LYS A 49 14.11 -3.97 -9.91
CA LYS A 49 14.94 -5.17 -9.74
C LYS A 49 14.51 -6.33 -10.66
N VAL A 50 13.46 -6.15 -11.45
CA VAL A 50 13.03 -7.14 -12.45
C VAL A 50 13.95 -7.05 -13.67
N HIS A 51 14.55 -8.17 -14.05
CA HIS A 51 15.43 -8.35 -15.20
C HIS A 51 15.05 -9.63 -15.95
N GLN A 52 15.62 -9.88 -17.14
CA GLN A 52 15.21 -11.02 -17.97
C GLN A 52 15.42 -12.39 -17.29
N LYS A 53 16.45 -12.49 -16.43
CA LYS A 53 16.76 -13.69 -15.65
C LYS A 53 15.96 -13.82 -14.33
N SER A 54 15.05 -12.90 -14.02
CA SER A 54 14.28 -12.97 -12.78
C SER A 54 13.38 -14.21 -12.80
N TYR A 55 13.20 -14.84 -11.64
CA TYR A 55 12.29 -15.97 -11.51
C TYR A 55 10.85 -15.51 -11.79
N VAL A 56 10.15 -16.23 -12.66
CA VAL A 56 8.82 -15.86 -13.15
C VAL A 56 7.78 -16.86 -12.68
N ARG A 57 6.72 -16.37 -12.04
CA ARG A 57 5.51 -17.13 -11.71
C ARG A 57 4.39 -16.85 -12.71
N GLU A 58 3.28 -17.56 -12.58
CA GLU A 58 2.08 -17.26 -13.39
C GLU A 58 1.57 -15.86 -13.07
N ASP A 59 1.38 -15.58 -11.77
CA ASP A 59 1.01 -14.27 -11.25
C ASP A 59 2.17 -13.67 -10.46
N ASN A 60 2.49 -12.41 -10.76
CA ASN A 60 3.59 -11.68 -10.14
C ASN A 60 3.08 -10.30 -9.72
N SER A 61 3.57 -9.80 -8.58
CA SER A 61 3.34 -8.40 -8.19
C SER A 61 4.66 -7.67 -8.00
N VAL A 62 4.74 -6.48 -8.57
CA VAL A 62 5.88 -5.57 -8.44
C VAL A 62 5.46 -4.26 -7.79
N VAL A 63 6.39 -3.64 -7.07
CA VAL A 63 6.15 -2.45 -6.25
C VAL A 63 6.98 -1.28 -6.77
N GLU A 64 6.31 -0.14 -6.96
CA GLU A 64 6.94 1.13 -7.34
C GLU A 64 7.93 1.62 -6.29
N SER A 65 8.99 2.31 -6.74
CA SER A 65 10.05 2.86 -5.89
C SER A 65 9.54 3.86 -4.84
N ARG A 66 8.42 4.54 -5.10
CA ARG A 66 7.80 5.52 -4.18
C ARG A 66 7.10 4.89 -2.96
N VAL A 67 6.82 3.58 -2.99
CA VAL A 67 6.08 2.92 -1.92
C VAL A 67 7.02 2.58 -0.77
N ASN A 68 6.77 3.16 0.40
CA ASN A 68 7.50 2.84 1.62
C ASN A 68 6.93 1.58 2.29
N ILE A 69 7.31 0.41 1.79
CA ILE A 69 6.85 -0.88 2.32
C ILE A 69 7.24 -1.06 3.80
N ASN A 70 8.39 -0.54 4.23
CA ASN A 70 8.81 -0.64 5.63
C ASN A 70 7.82 0.07 6.56
N ARG A 71 7.30 1.23 6.11
CA ARG A 71 6.28 1.95 6.87
C ARG A 71 4.97 1.19 6.92
N ASP A 72 4.53 0.60 5.81
CA ASP A 72 3.33 -0.23 5.79
C ASP A 72 3.46 -1.45 6.72
N VAL A 73 4.62 -2.12 6.73
CA VAL A 73 4.90 -3.25 7.63
C VAL A 73 4.85 -2.81 9.09
N GLN A 74 5.44 -1.65 9.41
CA GLN A 74 5.35 -1.08 10.75
C GLN A 74 3.89 -0.81 11.15
N ASP A 75 3.14 -0.09 10.32
CA ASP A 75 1.76 0.26 10.63
C ASP A 75 0.84 -1.00 10.72
N ILE A 76 1.11 -2.05 9.93
CA ILE A 76 0.45 -3.37 10.05
C ILE A 76 0.76 -4.01 11.41
N ASN A 77 2.04 -4.01 11.83
CA ASN A 77 2.45 -4.58 13.11
C ASN A 77 1.93 -3.77 14.31
N GLU A 78 1.63 -2.49 14.12
CA GLU A 78 0.97 -1.63 15.11
C GLU A 78 -0.57 -1.80 15.12
N GLY A 79 -1.13 -2.71 14.31
CA GLY A 79 -2.57 -3.01 14.28
C GLY A 79 -3.42 -1.97 13.55
N LYS A 80 -2.81 -1.12 12.71
CA LYS A 80 -3.52 -0.07 11.95
C LYS A 80 -4.10 -0.56 10.63
N ALA A 81 -3.75 -1.77 10.21
CA ALA A 81 -4.20 -2.37 8.97
C ALA A 81 -5.50 -3.15 9.15
N LYS A 82 -6.33 -3.17 8.12
CA LYS A 82 -7.51 -4.05 8.08
C LYS A 82 -7.05 -5.48 7.78
N LYS A 83 -7.28 -6.39 8.72
CA LYS A 83 -7.07 -7.83 8.52
C LYS A 83 -8.18 -8.42 7.66
N GLY A 84 -7.83 -9.39 6.82
CA GLY A 84 -8.77 -10.11 5.97
C GLY A 84 -8.33 -11.55 5.70
N ASN A 85 -9.13 -12.26 4.93
CA ASN A 85 -8.79 -13.57 4.39
C ASN A 85 -9.24 -13.63 2.92
N GLU A 86 -8.35 -14.04 2.02
CA GLU A 86 -8.63 -14.20 0.61
C GLU A 86 -8.13 -15.59 0.17
N SER A 87 -9.05 -16.47 -0.21
CA SER A 87 -8.74 -17.84 -0.63
C SER A 87 -7.87 -18.63 0.37
N GLY A 88 -8.12 -18.46 1.67
CA GLY A 88 -7.36 -19.11 2.74
C GLY A 88 -6.07 -18.38 3.13
N VAL A 89 -5.68 -17.33 2.42
CA VAL A 89 -4.52 -16.50 2.74
C VAL A 89 -4.94 -15.36 3.66
N GLN A 90 -4.23 -15.18 4.77
CA GLN A 90 -4.42 -14.00 5.62
C GLN A 90 -3.90 -12.76 4.89
N THR A 91 -4.75 -11.74 4.76
CA THR A 91 -4.44 -10.49 4.07
C THR A 91 -4.44 -9.30 5.03
N TRP A 92 -3.68 -8.28 4.65
CA TRP A 92 -3.51 -7.04 5.39
C TRP A 92 -3.65 -5.87 4.44
N THR A 93 -4.62 -4.99 4.69
CA THR A 93 -4.88 -3.82 3.84
C THR A 93 -4.59 -2.53 4.60
N ILE A 94 -3.69 -1.73 4.06
CA ILE A 94 -3.31 -0.42 4.59
C ILE A 94 -2.92 0.52 3.45
N ASN A 95 -3.17 1.83 3.59
CA ASN A 95 -2.76 2.83 2.60
C ASN A 95 -3.18 2.50 1.14
N ARG A 96 -4.36 1.89 0.98
CA ARG A 96 -4.91 1.38 -0.31
C ARG A 96 -4.06 0.29 -0.99
N ARG A 97 -3.25 -0.44 -0.21
CA ARG A 97 -2.46 -1.60 -0.63
C ARG A 97 -2.86 -2.83 0.18
N THR A 98 -2.91 -3.97 -0.49
CA THR A 98 -3.21 -5.27 0.12
C THR A 98 -2.00 -6.18 -0.01
N TYR A 99 -1.63 -6.77 1.12
CA TYR A 99 -0.53 -7.73 1.25
C TYR A 99 -1.09 -9.08 1.69
N GLY A 100 -0.56 -10.15 1.13
CA GLY A 100 -0.73 -11.50 1.67
C GLY A 100 0.36 -11.80 2.71
N SER A 101 0.08 -12.72 3.61
CA SER A 101 1.04 -13.21 4.60
C SER A 101 1.27 -14.70 4.40
N HIS A 102 2.55 -15.09 4.32
CA HIS A 102 2.96 -16.50 4.34
C HIS A 102 4.18 -16.63 5.27
N ASP A 103 4.11 -17.56 6.22
CA ASP A 103 5.17 -17.83 7.21
C ASP A 103 5.72 -16.57 7.91
N GLY A 104 4.81 -15.66 8.28
CA GLY A 104 5.15 -14.40 8.96
C GLY A 104 5.84 -13.37 8.07
N THR A 105 5.88 -13.58 6.76
CA THR A 105 6.43 -12.64 5.78
C THR A 105 5.33 -12.13 4.87
N LEU A 106 5.27 -10.81 4.71
CA LEU A 106 4.33 -10.17 3.80
C LEU A 106 4.80 -10.30 2.35
N TYR A 107 3.86 -10.37 1.41
CA TYR A 107 4.11 -10.19 -0.01
C TYR A 107 3.06 -9.25 -0.61
N PRO A 108 3.44 -8.34 -1.52
CA PRO A 108 2.49 -7.45 -2.15
C PRO A 108 1.54 -8.27 -3.03
N MET A 109 0.23 -7.99 -2.92
CA MET A 109 -0.77 -8.55 -3.82
C MET A 109 -1.21 -7.48 -4.82
N ARG A 110 -1.83 -6.40 -4.33
CA ARG A 110 -2.47 -5.37 -5.17
C ARG A 110 -2.62 -4.03 -4.47
N GLY A 111 -2.93 -2.98 -5.24
CA GLY A 111 -3.29 -1.65 -4.71
C GLY A 111 -2.34 -0.53 -5.14
N ASP A 112 -2.43 0.63 -4.49
CA ASP A 112 -1.69 1.83 -4.90
C ASP A 112 -0.18 1.61 -4.94
N GLY A 113 0.42 1.74 -6.12
CA GLY A 113 1.85 1.53 -6.33
C GLY A 113 2.27 0.06 -6.45
N ILE A 114 1.32 -0.87 -6.54
CA ILE A 114 1.56 -2.30 -6.78
C ILE A 114 0.96 -2.67 -8.13
N HIS A 115 1.75 -3.29 -9.01
CA HIS A 115 1.32 -3.74 -10.33
C HIS A 115 1.27 -5.27 -10.36
N GLU A 116 0.08 -5.81 -10.62
CA GLU A 116 -0.14 -7.23 -10.90
C GLU A 116 0.19 -7.52 -12.37
N LEU A 117 1.07 -8.48 -12.60
CA LEU A 117 1.62 -8.83 -13.90
C LEU A 117 1.57 -10.35 -14.07
N ASN A 118 0.93 -10.79 -15.16
CA ASN A 118 1.05 -12.18 -15.58
C ASN A 118 2.48 -12.50 -16.04
N ARG A 119 2.73 -13.77 -16.35
CA ARG A 119 4.03 -14.27 -16.84
C ARG A 119 4.60 -13.48 -18.03
N GLY A 120 3.77 -13.13 -19.01
CA GLY A 120 4.20 -12.40 -20.21
C GLY A 120 4.58 -10.94 -19.91
N ALA A 121 3.74 -10.25 -19.13
CA ALA A 121 3.97 -8.87 -18.73
C ALA A 121 5.20 -8.74 -17.81
N PHE A 122 5.40 -9.68 -16.89
CA PHE A 122 6.57 -9.68 -16.00
C PHE A 122 7.88 -9.85 -16.79
N LYS A 123 7.91 -10.75 -17.79
CA LYS A 123 9.06 -10.89 -18.70
C LYS A 123 9.29 -9.62 -19.51
N ALA A 124 8.23 -9.01 -20.04
CA ALA A 124 8.32 -7.76 -20.78
C ALA A 124 8.87 -6.61 -19.93
N LEU A 125 8.50 -6.53 -18.66
CA LEU A 125 9.06 -5.56 -17.71
C LEU A 125 10.58 -5.71 -17.57
N GLY A 126 11.08 -6.95 -17.49
CA GLY A 126 12.53 -7.21 -17.47
C GLY A 126 13.25 -6.67 -18.71
N ILE A 127 12.66 -6.84 -19.89
CA ILE A 127 13.20 -6.29 -21.16
C ILE A 127 13.19 -4.76 -21.13
N TYR A 128 12.10 -4.13 -20.70
CA TYR A 128 12.04 -2.67 -20.61
C TYR A 128 13.01 -2.12 -19.56
N ASN A 129 13.23 -2.79 -18.43
CA ASN A 129 14.21 -2.33 -17.45
C ASN A 129 15.64 -2.31 -18.01
N GLU A 130 16.00 -3.33 -18.78
CA GLU A 130 17.33 -3.47 -19.41
C GLU A 130 17.51 -2.56 -20.63
N MET A 131 16.55 -2.55 -21.55
CA MET A 131 16.68 -1.95 -22.88
C MET A 131 15.86 -0.67 -23.07
N LYS A 132 15.12 -0.24 -22.05
CA LYS A 132 14.14 0.87 -22.09
C LYS A 132 13.04 0.63 -23.15
N ASP A 133 12.13 1.59 -23.31
CA ASP A 133 11.11 1.55 -24.38
C ASP A 133 11.72 1.96 -25.72
N THR A 134 12.52 1.05 -26.30
CA THR A 134 13.26 1.27 -27.55
C THR A 134 12.73 0.38 -28.68
N PRO A 135 13.00 0.72 -29.96
CA PRO A 135 12.68 -0.18 -31.08
C PRO A 135 13.25 -1.59 -30.88
N ARG A 136 14.46 -1.68 -30.31
CA ARG A 136 15.08 -2.97 -30.01
C ARG A 136 14.30 -3.79 -28.98
N ALA A 137 13.78 -3.14 -27.92
CA ALA A 137 12.90 -3.83 -26.96
C ALA A 137 11.66 -4.39 -27.65
N LYS A 138 11.05 -3.64 -28.57
CA LYS A 138 9.89 -4.08 -29.36
C LYS A 138 10.21 -5.31 -30.21
N GLU A 139 11.33 -5.30 -30.93
CA GLU A 139 11.79 -6.46 -31.72
C GLU A 139 11.97 -7.73 -30.87
N VAL A 140 12.53 -7.60 -29.66
CA VAL A 140 12.72 -8.73 -28.74
C VAL A 140 11.36 -9.26 -28.27
N LEU A 141 10.45 -8.37 -27.90
CA LEU A 141 9.09 -8.73 -27.48
C LEU A 141 8.31 -9.42 -28.62
N ASP A 142 8.51 -8.99 -29.87
CA ASP A 142 7.94 -9.62 -31.07
C ASP A 142 8.45 -11.03 -31.27
N LYS A 143 9.76 -11.23 -31.18
CA LYS A 143 10.38 -12.57 -31.26
C LYS A 143 9.91 -13.50 -30.15
N MET A 144 9.68 -12.95 -28.96
CA MET A 144 9.11 -13.68 -27.83
C MET A 144 7.60 -13.90 -27.93
N LYS A 145 6.94 -13.33 -28.95
CA LYS A 145 5.49 -13.40 -29.16
C LYS A 145 4.70 -12.94 -27.93
N VAL A 146 5.19 -11.91 -27.23
CA VAL A 146 4.49 -11.35 -26.08
C VAL A 146 3.21 -10.65 -26.56
N PRO A 147 2.03 -10.98 -26.03
CA PRO A 147 0.77 -10.33 -26.39
C PRO A 147 0.80 -8.81 -26.13
N GLU A 148 0.05 -8.04 -26.92
CA GLU A 148 0.01 -6.59 -26.78
C GLU A 148 -0.48 -6.14 -25.39
N ALA A 149 -1.48 -6.82 -24.82
CA ALA A 149 -2.01 -6.54 -23.49
C ALA A 149 -0.90 -6.64 -22.42
N ASP A 150 -0.07 -7.68 -22.49
CA ASP A 150 1.04 -7.91 -21.57
C ASP A 150 2.11 -6.83 -21.71
N ARG A 151 2.42 -6.43 -22.94
CA ARG A 151 3.37 -5.33 -23.20
C ARG A 151 2.87 -4.02 -22.62
N LYS A 152 1.57 -3.75 -22.75
CA LYS A 152 0.94 -2.54 -22.21
C LYS A 152 0.98 -2.52 -20.69
N ALA A 153 0.65 -3.65 -20.04
CA ALA A 153 0.75 -3.79 -18.58
C ALA A 153 2.20 -3.59 -18.10
N ALA A 154 3.16 -4.24 -18.76
CA ALA A 154 4.58 -4.10 -18.48
C ALA A 154 5.10 -2.67 -18.67
N LEU A 155 4.67 -1.98 -19.74
CA LEU A 155 5.09 -0.62 -20.03
C LEU A 155 4.51 0.37 -19.01
N LYS A 156 3.26 0.16 -18.58
CA LYS A 156 2.65 0.93 -17.48
C LYS A 156 3.47 0.80 -16.20
N ALA A 157 3.83 -0.42 -15.82
CA ALA A 157 4.69 -0.69 -14.68
C ALA A 157 6.07 -0.01 -14.85
N PHE A 158 6.76 -0.24 -15.98
CA PHE A 158 8.07 0.33 -16.26
C PHE A 158 8.12 1.87 -16.12
N LYS A 159 7.07 2.57 -16.58
CA LYS A 159 6.95 4.03 -16.49
C LYS A 159 6.66 4.54 -15.08
N ALA A 160 6.09 3.70 -14.21
CA ALA A 160 5.75 4.06 -12.83
C ALA A 160 6.89 3.79 -11.83
N GLY A 161 7.90 3.00 -12.21
CA GLY A 161 9.07 2.70 -11.38
C GLY A 161 10.08 3.82 -11.30
#